data_AF-A0A1B0CC18-F1
#
_entry.id   AF-A0A1B0CC18-F1
#
_cell.length_a   1.000
_cell.length_b   1.000
_cell.length_c   1.000
_cell.angle_alpha   90.00
_cell.angle_beta   90.00
_cell.angle_gamma   90.00
#
_symmetry.space_group_name_H-M   'P 1'
#
loop_
_entity.id
_entity.type
_entity.pdbx_description
1 polymer ?
#
loop_
_entity_poly.entity_id
_entity_poly.type
_entity_poly.pdbx_seq_one_letter_code
_entity_poly.pdbx_strand_id
1 'polypeptide(L)'
;MCGAMPPTYAIKTFIASLHPTYFIPEEHVNFFYPFWSKFGFILEESGYMHIQCTKPDTIGTTLTGNPVGLAAYILEKFSTWTNSEYRNLPDGGLSKRFTMDAMLDNVMIYYLTNSITTSQRLYSEAFTYKQMGLNLDRVPTPVPTGCARFKHDLSHTIDWILKDKFPNLVHSTYHPDGGHFAAMEVPDVMYKDLMDFIKKVQNAGKTKPNNEL
;
A
#
# COMPACT_ATOMS: atom_id res chain seq x y z
N MET A 1 -2.36 1.41 0.46
CA MET A 1 -2.58 0.26 -0.45
C MET A 1 -3.71 -0.62 0.06
N CYS A 2 -4.69 -0.91 -0.79
CA CYS A 2 -5.71 -1.95 -0.51
C CYS A 2 -5.40 -3.19 -1.34
N GLY A 3 -4.85 -4.22 -0.69
CA GLY A 3 -4.45 -5.47 -1.34
C GLY A 3 -4.88 -6.70 -0.57
N ALA A 4 -5.33 -7.72 -1.30
CA ALA A 4 -5.51 -9.07 -0.78
C ALA A 4 -5.26 -10.07 -1.92
N MET A 5 -4.60 -11.18 -1.62
CA MET A 5 -4.35 -12.26 -2.58
C MET A 5 -5.02 -13.57 -2.13
N PRO A 6 -6.36 -13.61 -2.03
CA PRO A 6 -7.07 -14.85 -1.73
C PRO A 6 -6.83 -15.91 -2.83
N PRO A 7 -7.12 -17.20 -2.59
CA PRO A 7 -6.92 -18.26 -3.59
C PRO A 7 -7.65 -18.01 -4.92
N THR A 8 -8.75 -17.26 -4.87
CA THR A 8 -9.57 -16.84 -6.00
C THR A 8 -9.01 -15.65 -6.78
N TYR A 9 -7.94 -15.00 -6.30
CA TYR A 9 -7.39 -13.76 -6.83
C TYR A 9 -7.10 -13.84 -8.33
N ALA A 10 -6.35 -14.87 -8.76
CA ALA A 10 -5.95 -15.00 -10.16
C ALA A 10 -7.15 -15.19 -11.09
N ILE A 11 -8.10 -16.06 -10.71
CA ILE A 11 -9.30 -16.34 -11.50
C ILE A 11 -10.19 -15.11 -11.59
N LYS A 12 -10.46 -14.44 -10.45
CA LYS A 12 -11.28 -13.22 -10.42
C LYS A 12 -10.63 -12.06 -11.17
N THR A 13 -9.31 -11.92 -11.08
CA THR A 13 -8.57 -10.90 -11.85
C THR A 13 -8.66 -11.18 -13.35
N PHE A 14 -8.52 -12.44 -13.76
CA PHE A 14 -8.69 -12.83 -15.16
C PHE A 14 -10.11 -12.50 -15.66
N ILE A 15 -11.15 -12.93 -14.94
CA ILE A 15 -12.56 -12.64 -15.28
C ILE A 15 -12.81 -11.12 -15.34
N ALA A 16 -12.35 -10.37 -14.34
CA ALA A 16 -12.52 -8.93 -14.30
C ALA A 16 -11.77 -8.22 -15.43
N SER A 17 -10.70 -8.80 -15.97
CA SER A 17 -9.94 -8.19 -17.08
C SER A 17 -10.64 -8.32 -18.43
N LEU A 18 -11.50 -9.33 -18.60
CA LEU A 18 -12.30 -9.51 -19.82
C LEU A 18 -13.42 -8.47 -19.93
N HIS A 19 -14.03 -8.08 -18.80
CA HIS A 19 -15.11 -7.08 -18.78
C HIS A 19 -15.12 -6.25 -17.48
N PRO A 20 -14.18 -5.29 -17.32
CA PRO A 20 -13.96 -4.56 -16.06
C PRO A 20 -15.19 -3.82 -15.51
N THR A 21 -16.00 -3.26 -16.40
CA THR A 21 -17.15 -2.41 -16.05
C THR A 21 -18.29 -3.16 -15.33
N TYR A 22 -18.32 -4.50 -15.37
CA TYR A 22 -19.27 -5.27 -14.54
C TYR A 22 -18.89 -5.30 -13.05
N PHE A 23 -17.61 -5.11 -12.73
CA PHE A 23 -17.08 -5.26 -11.37
C PHE A 23 -16.59 -3.95 -10.77
N ILE A 24 -16.37 -2.93 -11.61
CA ILE A 24 -15.76 -1.66 -11.27
C ILE A 24 -16.54 -0.56 -11.98
N PRO A 25 -16.95 0.52 -11.29
CA PRO A 25 -17.48 1.71 -11.97
C PRO A 25 -16.51 2.22 -13.03
N GLU A 26 -17.05 2.70 -14.15
CA GLU A 26 -16.27 3.06 -15.35
C GLU A 26 -15.18 4.09 -15.05
N GLU A 27 -15.49 5.07 -14.21
CA GLU A 27 -14.60 6.12 -13.73
C GLU A 27 -13.38 5.61 -12.93
N HIS A 28 -13.42 4.37 -12.44
CA HIS A 28 -12.40 3.77 -11.59
C HIS A 28 -11.63 2.62 -12.26
N VAL A 29 -11.96 2.25 -13.50
CA VAL A 29 -11.27 1.18 -14.24
C VAL A 29 -9.77 1.45 -14.35
N ASN A 30 -9.38 2.72 -14.50
CA ASN A 30 -8.00 3.16 -14.63
C ASN A 30 -7.15 3.01 -13.34
N PHE A 31 -7.76 2.64 -12.19
CA PHE A 31 -7.01 2.27 -10.98
C PHE A 31 -6.39 0.87 -11.12
N PHE A 32 -6.99 0.00 -11.94
CA PHE A 32 -6.66 -1.42 -12.02
C PHE A 32 -6.06 -1.83 -13.37
N TYR A 33 -6.38 -1.09 -14.44
CA TYR A 33 -6.01 -1.44 -15.82
C TYR A 33 -5.23 -0.31 -16.51
N PRO A 34 -4.40 -0.62 -17.53
CA PRO A 34 -4.17 -1.96 -18.10
C PRO A 34 -3.29 -2.84 -17.20
N PHE A 35 -3.73 -4.09 -17.00
CA PHE A 35 -3.13 -5.03 -16.04
C PHE A 35 -1.65 -5.30 -16.31
N TRP A 36 -1.27 -5.56 -17.56
CA TRP A 36 0.11 -5.88 -17.91
C TRP A 36 1.09 -4.73 -17.68
N SER A 37 0.65 -3.48 -17.89
CA SER A 37 1.47 -2.30 -17.57
C SER A 37 1.68 -2.17 -16.05
N LYS A 38 0.60 -2.34 -15.27
CA LYS A 38 0.67 -2.33 -13.80
C LYS A 38 1.52 -3.47 -13.26
N PHE A 39 1.41 -4.67 -13.83
CA PHE A 39 2.23 -5.81 -13.45
C PHE A 39 3.71 -5.58 -13.78
N GLY A 40 4.03 -5.07 -14.96
CA GLY A 40 5.39 -4.70 -15.35
C GLY A 40 6.00 -3.67 -14.39
N PHE A 41 5.23 -2.63 -14.03
CA PHE A 41 5.64 -1.65 -13.03
C PHE A 41 5.94 -2.29 -11.66
N ILE A 42 5.09 -3.19 -11.16
CA ILE A 42 5.34 -3.88 -9.89
C ILE A 42 6.62 -4.73 -9.96
N LEU A 43 6.87 -5.42 -11.07
CA LEU A 43 8.10 -6.19 -11.24
C LEU A 43 9.33 -5.27 -11.20
N GLU A 44 9.32 -4.18 -11.97
CA GLU A 44 10.40 -3.18 -12.01
C GLU A 44 10.69 -2.60 -10.61
N GLU A 45 9.64 -2.28 -9.85
CA GLU A 45 9.74 -1.62 -8.55
C GLU A 45 9.99 -2.55 -7.35
N SER A 46 10.00 -3.87 -7.57
CA SER A 46 10.09 -4.87 -6.48
C SER A 46 11.52 -5.22 -6.05
N GLY A 47 12.56 -4.67 -6.69
CA GLY A 47 13.96 -5.01 -6.40
C GLY A 47 14.37 -4.80 -4.94
N TYR A 48 13.92 -3.68 -4.34
CA TYR A 48 14.18 -3.37 -2.92
C TYR A 48 13.60 -4.45 -2.00
N MET A 49 12.36 -4.89 -2.27
CA MET A 49 11.67 -5.92 -1.50
C MET A 49 12.42 -7.24 -1.62
N HIS A 50 12.83 -7.63 -2.83
CA HIS A 50 13.52 -8.90 -3.06
C HIS A 50 14.85 -9.00 -2.29
N ILE A 51 15.68 -7.94 -2.29
CA ILE A 51 16.94 -7.96 -1.53
C ILE A 51 16.71 -7.91 -0.02
N GLN A 52 15.70 -7.17 0.45
CA GLN A 52 15.36 -7.11 1.88
C GLN A 52 14.75 -8.41 2.41
N CYS A 53 13.99 -9.13 1.60
CA CYS A 53 13.46 -10.45 1.95
C CYS A 53 14.54 -11.53 2.07
N THR A 54 15.70 -11.36 1.45
CA THR A 54 16.69 -12.44 1.31
C THR A 54 18.03 -12.16 1.98
N LYS A 55 18.51 -10.91 1.94
CA LYS A 55 19.83 -10.49 2.43
C LYS A 55 19.75 -9.13 3.15
N PRO A 56 18.83 -8.93 4.12
CA PRO A 56 18.63 -7.64 4.78
C PRO A 56 19.90 -7.13 5.46
N ASP A 57 20.68 -7.99 6.10
CA ASP A 57 21.93 -7.61 6.77
C ASP A 57 23.03 -7.16 5.79
N THR A 58 23.05 -7.70 4.57
CA THR A 58 24.02 -7.31 3.54
C THR A 58 23.72 -5.89 3.04
N ILE A 59 22.49 -5.61 2.61
CA ILE A 59 22.09 -4.27 2.18
C ILE A 59 22.08 -3.28 3.35
N GLY A 60 21.67 -3.71 4.54
CA GLY A 60 21.67 -2.88 5.74
C GLY A 60 23.07 -2.42 6.14
N THR A 61 24.09 -3.27 5.98
CA THR A 61 25.49 -2.90 6.25
C THR A 61 26.00 -1.80 5.31
N THR A 62 25.55 -1.75 4.05
CA THR A 62 25.98 -0.70 3.10
C THR A 62 25.30 0.65 3.35
N LEU A 63 24.09 0.64 3.91
CA LEU A 63 23.31 1.83 4.24
C LEU A 63 23.66 2.38 5.63
N THR A 64 24.06 1.52 6.56
CA THR A 64 24.47 1.90 7.92
C THR A 64 25.72 2.78 7.90
N GLY A 65 25.66 3.95 8.55
CA GLY A 65 26.77 4.91 8.58
C GLY A 65 27.02 5.65 7.25
N ASN A 66 26.19 5.41 6.22
CA ASN A 66 26.26 6.07 4.92
C ASN A 66 25.02 6.96 4.71
N PRO A 67 25.05 8.24 5.15
CA PRO A 67 23.88 9.11 5.10
C PRO A 67 23.38 9.38 3.68
N VAL A 68 24.28 9.47 2.69
CA VAL A 68 23.92 9.68 1.28
C VAL A 68 23.25 8.43 0.71
N GLY A 69 23.81 7.25 0.97
CA GLY A 69 23.23 5.98 0.54
C GLY A 69 21.87 5.72 1.18
N LEU A 70 21.74 5.99 2.48
CA LEU A 70 20.49 5.87 3.22
C LEU A 70 19.42 6.82 2.67
N ALA A 71 19.75 8.10 2.47
CA ALA A 71 18.83 9.08 1.91
C ALA A 71 18.41 8.69 0.50
N ALA A 72 19.33 8.33 -0.40
CA ALA A 72 18.99 7.91 -1.75
C ALA A 72 18.05 6.70 -1.76
N TYR A 73 18.32 5.70 -0.91
CA TYR A 73 17.53 4.46 -0.83
C TYR A 73 16.09 4.69 -0.31
N ILE A 74 15.90 5.64 0.61
CA ILE A 74 14.59 5.99 1.16
C ILE A 74 13.84 6.98 0.26
N LEU A 75 14.51 8.07 -0.17
CA LEU A 75 13.87 9.16 -0.91
C LEU A 75 13.43 8.74 -2.31
N GLU A 76 14.08 7.78 -2.95
CA GLU A 76 13.58 7.21 -4.20
C GLU A 76 12.13 6.69 -4.04
N LYS A 77 11.77 6.13 -2.88
CA LYS A 77 10.39 5.68 -2.63
C LYS A 77 9.42 6.85 -2.48
N PHE A 78 9.84 7.95 -1.85
CA PHE A 78 9.05 9.19 -1.82
C PHE A 78 8.82 9.79 -3.22
N SER A 79 9.71 9.53 -4.18
CA SER A 79 9.48 9.87 -5.58
C SER A 79 8.46 8.92 -6.22
N THR A 80 8.86 7.66 -6.42
CA THR A 80 8.14 6.70 -7.27
C THR A 80 6.77 6.34 -6.70
N TRP A 81 6.65 6.19 -5.37
CA TRP A 81 5.40 5.76 -4.74
C TRP A 81 4.39 6.89 -4.52
N THR A 82 4.81 8.14 -4.76
CA THR A 82 3.93 9.31 -4.80
C THR A 82 3.32 9.45 -6.17
N ASN A 83 4.14 9.32 -7.22
CA ASN A 83 3.68 9.23 -8.60
C ASN A 83 4.75 8.56 -9.46
N SER A 84 4.40 7.47 -10.15
CA SER A 84 5.33 6.71 -10.98
C SER A 84 6.00 7.52 -12.09
N GLU A 85 5.36 8.60 -12.54
CA GLU A 85 5.90 9.51 -13.56
C GLU A 85 7.05 10.38 -13.03
N TYR A 86 7.21 10.51 -11.71
CA TYR A 86 8.27 11.32 -11.13
C TYR A 86 9.66 10.73 -11.37
N ARG A 87 9.77 9.43 -11.67
CA ARG A 87 11.00 8.77 -12.13
C ARG A 87 11.60 9.41 -13.39
N ASN A 88 10.75 10.04 -14.21
CA ASN A 88 11.17 10.70 -15.46
C ASN A 88 11.61 12.16 -15.24
N LEU A 89 11.54 12.67 -14.02
CA LEU A 89 11.93 14.05 -13.68
C LEU A 89 13.40 14.08 -13.24
N PRO A 90 14.15 15.14 -13.61
CA PRO A 90 15.58 15.24 -13.29
C PRO A 90 15.87 15.31 -11.78
N ASP A 91 14.92 15.81 -10.98
CA ASP A 91 15.00 15.89 -9.52
C ASP A 91 14.16 14.82 -8.81
N GLY A 92 13.63 13.84 -9.56
CA GLY A 92 12.72 12.83 -9.04
C GLY A 92 11.40 13.39 -8.50
N GLY A 93 11.03 14.64 -8.77
CA GLY A 93 9.78 15.25 -8.28
C GLY A 93 9.65 15.33 -6.76
N LEU A 94 10.74 15.20 -6.01
CA LEU A 94 10.74 15.14 -4.54
C LEU A 94 10.17 16.41 -3.88
N SER A 95 10.30 17.55 -4.56
CA SER A 95 9.81 18.86 -4.09
C SER A 95 8.33 19.13 -4.39
N LYS A 96 7.65 18.25 -5.13
CA LYS A 96 6.27 18.51 -5.60
C LYS A 96 5.20 18.36 -4.53
N ARG A 97 5.42 17.46 -3.58
CA ARG A 97 4.40 17.07 -2.57
C ARG A 97 4.88 17.20 -1.13
N PHE A 98 6.19 17.06 -0.90
CA PHE A 98 6.77 17.10 0.44
C PHE A 98 7.81 18.20 0.53
N THR A 99 7.95 18.78 1.71
CA THR A 99 9.11 19.61 2.01
C THR A 99 10.33 18.71 2.20
N MET A 100 11.52 19.25 1.88
CA MET A 100 12.78 18.52 2.12
C MET A 100 12.94 18.18 3.61
N ASP A 101 12.60 19.11 4.49
CA ASP A 101 12.66 18.90 5.94
C ASP A 101 11.81 17.71 6.38
N ALA A 102 10.56 17.60 5.92
CA ALA A 102 9.70 16.50 6.33
C ALA A 102 10.18 15.13 5.83
N MET A 103 10.79 15.09 4.64
CA MET A 103 11.44 13.86 4.14
C MET A 103 12.71 13.53 4.91
N LEU A 104 13.53 14.53 5.23
CA LEU A 104 14.75 14.34 6.01
C LEU A 104 14.45 13.98 7.46
N ASP A 105 13.35 14.48 8.05
CA ASP A 105 12.88 14.04 9.38
C ASP A 105 12.65 12.52 9.39
N ASN A 106 12.01 11.98 8.34
CA ASN A 106 11.85 10.53 8.20
C ASN A 106 13.20 9.81 8.07
N VAL A 107 14.10 10.29 7.21
CA VAL A 107 15.46 9.71 7.05
C VAL A 107 16.25 9.76 8.36
N MET A 108 16.12 10.84 9.14
CA MET A 108 16.83 11.03 10.40
C MET A 108 16.36 10.08 11.48
N ILE A 109 15.10 9.65 11.47
CA ILE A 109 14.63 8.56 12.35
C ILE A 109 15.46 7.29 12.08
N TYR A 110 15.62 6.88 10.81
CA TYR A 110 16.43 5.70 10.45
C TYR A 110 17.91 5.89 10.79
N TYR A 111 18.46 7.07 10.49
CA TYR A 111 19.88 7.38 10.69
C TYR A 111 20.26 7.40 12.17
N LEU A 112 19.55 8.19 12.98
CA LEU A 112 19.89 8.39 14.40
C LEU A 112 19.65 7.14 15.25
N THR A 113 18.65 6.34 14.89
CA THR A 113 18.36 5.07 15.60
C THR A 113 19.16 3.89 15.07
N ASN A 114 19.93 4.08 14.00
CA ASN A 114 20.67 3.03 13.31
C ASN A 114 19.79 1.80 12.99
N SER A 115 18.56 2.05 12.51
CA SER A 115 17.51 1.04 12.42
C SER A 115 17.23 0.57 10.99
N ILE A 116 18.01 1.00 9.99
CA ILE A 116 17.79 0.57 8.60
C ILE A 116 17.86 -0.95 8.47
N THR A 117 18.89 -1.59 9.01
CA THR A 117 19.05 -3.06 8.95
C THR A 117 17.92 -3.80 9.68
N THR A 118 17.54 -3.36 10.89
CA THR A 118 16.49 -4.02 11.67
C THR A 118 15.11 -3.84 11.04
N SER A 119 14.83 -2.69 10.42
CA SER A 119 13.59 -2.46 9.68
C SER A 119 13.44 -3.41 8.48
N GLN A 120 14.55 -3.70 7.77
CA GLN A 120 14.57 -4.58 6.61
C GLN A 120 14.40 -6.06 6.97
N ARG A 121 14.85 -6.50 8.16
CA ARG A 121 14.65 -7.89 8.62
C ARG A 121 13.17 -8.28 8.70
N LEU A 122 12.25 -7.33 8.87
CA LEU A 122 10.81 -7.60 8.82
C LEU A 122 10.39 -8.23 7.48
N TYR A 123 10.99 -7.81 6.36
CA TYR A 123 10.75 -8.42 5.05
C TYR A 123 11.24 -9.87 5.03
N SER A 124 12.45 -10.14 5.53
CA SER A 124 12.98 -11.50 5.61
C SER A 124 12.08 -12.43 6.44
N GLU A 125 11.61 -11.96 7.60
CA GLU A 125 10.73 -12.74 8.47
C GLU A 125 9.35 -12.97 7.84
N ALA A 126 8.80 -11.95 7.17
CA ALA A 126 7.49 -12.01 6.51
C ALA A 126 7.43 -13.06 5.39
N PHE A 127 8.54 -13.30 4.69
CA PHE A 127 8.63 -14.19 3.53
C PHE A 127 9.23 -15.57 3.84
N THR A 128 9.38 -15.94 5.11
CA THR A 128 9.79 -17.31 5.48
C THR A 128 8.72 -18.34 5.11
N TYR A 129 9.13 -19.59 4.86
CA TYR A 129 8.18 -20.69 4.63
C TYR A 129 7.18 -20.87 5.76
N LYS A 130 7.62 -20.71 7.02
CA LYS A 130 6.76 -20.81 8.19
C LYS A 130 5.69 -19.72 8.17
N GLN A 131 6.08 -18.46 7.92
CA GLN A 131 5.15 -17.33 7.93
C GLN A 131 4.18 -17.38 6.75
N MET A 132 4.68 -17.64 5.53
CA MET A 132 3.83 -17.80 4.34
C MET A 132 2.91 -19.02 4.45
N GLY A 133 3.35 -20.08 5.13
CA GLY A 133 2.57 -21.28 5.41
C GLY A 133 1.35 -21.06 6.31
N LEU A 134 1.27 -19.92 7.03
CA LEU A 134 0.07 -19.53 7.77
C LEU A 134 -1.12 -19.22 6.84
N ASN A 135 -0.86 -18.95 5.56
CA ASN A 135 -1.90 -18.69 4.55
C ASN A 135 -2.91 -17.61 4.98
N LEU A 136 -2.44 -16.52 5.59
CA LEU A 136 -3.31 -15.49 6.19
C LEU A 136 -4.28 -14.84 5.19
N ASP A 137 -3.95 -14.81 3.90
CA ASP A 137 -4.87 -14.33 2.86
C ASP A 137 -6.09 -15.24 2.62
N ARG A 138 -6.09 -16.46 3.15
CA ARG A 138 -7.23 -17.39 3.12
C ARG A 138 -8.17 -17.22 4.30
N VAL A 139 -7.75 -16.50 5.34
CA VAL A 139 -8.52 -16.35 6.59
C VAL A 139 -9.37 -15.07 6.49
N PRO A 140 -10.70 -15.17 6.45
CA PRO A 140 -11.56 -14.00 6.40
C PRO A 140 -11.47 -13.17 7.68
N THR A 141 -11.51 -11.85 7.54
CA THR A 141 -11.53 -10.89 8.63
C THR A 141 -12.95 -10.29 8.73
N PRO A 142 -13.77 -10.68 9.72
CA PRO A 142 -15.18 -10.29 9.79
C PRO A 142 -15.42 -8.88 10.35
N VAL A 143 -14.36 -8.21 10.84
CA VAL A 143 -14.48 -6.86 11.42
C VAL A 143 -14.84 -5.83 10.34
N PRO A 144 -15.59 -4.77 10.67
CA PRO A 144 -15.85 -3.67 9.74
C PRO A 144 -14.54 -3.13 9.16
N THR A 145 -14.39 -3.22 7.85
CA THR A 145 -13.16 -2.89 7.13
C THR A 145 -13.40 -1.70 6.20
N GLY A 146 -12.42 -0.80 6.14
CA GLY A 146 -12.37 0.32 5.20
C GLY A 146 -11.18 0.20 4.25
N CYS A 147 -11.37 0.63 3.01
CA CYS A 147 -10.33 0.73 2.00
C CYS A 147 -10.40 2.10 1.32
N ALA A 148 -9.31 2.87 1.42
CA ALA A 148 -9.10 4.11 0.70
C ALA A 148 -8.07 3.90 -0.42
N ARG A 149 -8.46 4.14 -1.68
CA ARG A 149 -7.59 4.00 -2.85
C ARG A 149 -7.18 5.36 -3.36
N PHE A 150 -5.89 5.65 -3.28
CA PHE A 150 -5.29 6.85 -3.86
C PHE A 150 -4.69 6.50 -5.22
N LYS A 151 -4.93 7.36 -6.22
CA LYS A 151 -4.71 7.08 -7.65
C LYS A 151 -3.32 6.57 -7.99
N HIS A 152 -2.30 7.08 -7.31
CA HIS A 152 -0.90 6.82 -7.61
C HIS A 152 -0.25 5.78 -6.67
N ASP A 153 -1.03 5.13 -5.82
CA ASP A 153 -0.51 4.02 -5.00
C ASP A 153 -0.10 2.84 -5.90
N LEU A 154 0.78 1.99 -5.38
CA LEU A 154 1.48 0.96 -6.15
C LEU A 154 0.52 -0.06 -6.78
N SER A 155 -0.47 -0.51 -6.02
CA SER A 155 -1.46 -1.48 -6.49
C SER A 155 -2.78 -1.37 -5.76
N HIS A 156 -3.84 -1.82 -6.44
CA HIS A 156 -5.17 -1.90 -5.89
C HIS A 156 -5.81 -3.24 -6.22
N THR A 157 -6.62 -3.75 -5.31
CA THR A 157 -7.51 -4.89 -5.56
C THR A 157 -8.96 -4.41 -5.59
N ILE A 158 -9.76 -4.94 -6.53
CA ILE A 158 -11.17 -4.59 -6.68
C ILE A 158 -12.00 -5.11 -5.50
N ASP A 159 -13.12 -4.46 -5.19
CA ASP A 159 -13.97 -4.84 -4.04
C ASP A 159 -14.44 -6.30 -4.11
N TRP A 160 -14.73 -6.81 -5.31
CA TRP A 160 -15.16 -8.19 -5.49
C TRP A 160 -14.12 -9.22 -5.02
N ILE A 161 -12.83 -8.90 -5.13
CA ILE A 161 -11.74 -9.75 -4.65
C ILE A 161 -11.44 -9.44 -3.18
N LEU A 162 -11.40 -8.15 -2.79
CA LEU A 162 -11.15 -7.76 -1.40
C LEU A 162 -12.16 -8.38 -0.44
N LYS A 163 -13.42 -8.53 -0.85
CA LYS A 163 -14.48 -9.13 -0.04
C LYS A 163 -14.26 -10.61 0.31
N ASP A 164 -13.38 -11.33 -0.38
CA ASP A 164 -13.02 -12.69 0.01
C ASP A 164 -12.22 -12.71 1.32
N LYS A 165 -11.35 -11.72 1.51
CA LYS A 165 -10.59 -11.53 2.76
C LYS A 165 -11.35 -10.66 3.77
N PHE A 166 -12.09 -9.67 3.30
CA PHE A 166 -12.80 -8.68 4.12
C PHE A 166 -14.29 -8.70 3.81
N PRO A 167 -15.05 -9.73 4.27
CA PRO A 167 -16.47 -9.86 3.96
C PRO A 167 -17.31 -8.68 4.45
N ASN A 168 -16.85 -7.97 5.50
CA ASN A 168 -17.49 -6.79 6.06
C ASN A 168 -16.82 -5.48 5.60
N LEU A 169 -16.60 -5.34 4.28
CA LEU A 169 -16.06 -4.12 3.66
C LEU A 169 -17.15 -3.03 3.62
N VAL A 170 -17.15 -2.12 4.60
CA VAL A 170 -18.19 -1.08 4.80
C VAL A 170 -17.81 0.28 4.22
N HIS A 171 -16.54 0.46 3.87
CA HIS A 171 -16.02 1.69 3.31
C HIS A 171 -15.03 1.37 2.20
N SER A 172 -15.28 1.88 1.00
CA SER A 172 -14.46 1.66 -0.19
C SER A 172 -14.52 2.95 -1.01
N THR A 173 -13.42 3.70 -1.03
CA THR A 173 -13.33 5.03 -1.62
C THR A 173 -12.21 5.11 -2.64
N TYR A 174 -12.36 6.03 -3.59
CA TYR A 174 -11.43 6.29 -4.68
C TYR A 174 -11.11 7.78 -4.67
N HIS A 175 -9.83 8.10 -4.51
CA HIS A 175 -9.31 9.47 -4.50
C HIS A 175 -8.50 9.69 -5.79
N PRO A 176 -8.84 10.72 -6.60
CA PRO A 176 -8.22 10.94 -7.90
C PRO A 176 -6.77 11.46 -7.82
N ASP A 177 -6.34 11.87 -6.63
CA ASP A 177 -4.99 12.35 -6.33
C ASP A 177 -4.43 11.59 -5.12
N GLY A 178 -3.13 11.71 -4.88
CA GLY A 178 -2.39 11.02 -3.82
C GLY A 178 -1.80 9.68 -4.25
N GLY A 179 -0.73 9.28 -3.57
CA GLY A 179 -0.04 8.01 -3.72
C GLY A 179 0.04 7.22 -2.41
N HIS A 180 1.18 6.59 -2.17
CA HIS A 180 1.38 5.65 -1.07
C HIS A 180 1.40 6.32 0.30
N PHE A 181 1.96 7.53 0.40
CA PHE A 181 2.12 8.27 1.65
C PHE A 181 0.94 9.22 1.93
N ALA A 182 -0.30 8.76 1.69
CA ALA A 182 -1.49 9.60 1.67
C ALA A 182 -1.68 10.52 2.88
N ALA A 183 -1.38 10.04 4.09
CA ALA A 183 -1.49 10.84 5.32
C ALA A 183 -0.50 12.02 5.36
N MET A 184 0.64 11.89 4.70
CA MET A 184 1.67 12.94 4.59
C MET A 184 1.45 13.80 3.35
N GLU A 185 0.96 13.22 2.25
CA GLU A 185 0.80 13.88 0.95
C GLU A 185 -0.49 14.72 0.85
N VAL A 186 -1.61 14.15 1.29
CA VAL A 186 -2.95 14.75 1.20
C VAL A 186 -3.67 14.61 2.56
N PRO A 187 -3.13 15.23 3.63
CA PRO A 187 -3.58 15.00 5.01
C PRO A 187 -5.07 15.26 5.22
N ASP A 188 -5.61 16.33 4.64
CA ASP A 188 -7.03 16.69 4.78
C ASP A 188 -7.96 15.66 4.13
N VAL A 189 -7.57 15.12 2.98
CA VAL A 189 -8.33 14.10 2.25
C VAL A 189 -8.32 12.80 3.06
N MET A 190 -7.14 12.37 3.51
CA MET A 190 -6.98 11.17 4.33
C MET A 190 -7.74 11.28 5.67
N TYR A 191 -7.66 12.43 6.33
CA TYR A 191 -8.38 12.69 7.57
C TYR A 191 -9.89 12.60 7.37
N LYS A 192 -10.43 13.26 6.34
CA LYS A 192 -11.87 13.22 6.05
C LYS A 192 -12.36 11.81 5.77
N ASP A 193 -11.63 11.06 4.94
CA ASP A 193 -11.96 9.67 4.59
C ASP A 193 -12.01 8.76 5.84
N LEU A 194 -10.98 8.88 6.69
CA LEU A 194 -10.91 8.16 7.97
C LEU A 194 -12.09 8.50 8.89
N MET A 195 -12.44 9.78 9.02
CA MET A 195 -13.57 10.21 9.85
C MET A 195 -14.91 9.70 9.32
N ASP A 196 -15.08 9.64 7.99
CA ASP A 196 -16.29 9.09 7.38
C ASP A 196 -16.37 7.56 7.55
N PHE A 197 -15.24 6.85 7.53
CA PHE A 197 -15.18 5.44 7.93
C PHE A 197 -15.58 5.24 9.39
N ILE A 198 -15.01 6.02 10.32
CA ILE A 198 -15.31 5.92 11.76
C ILE A 198 -16.80 6.13 12.02
N LYS A 199 -17.43 7.14 11.39
CA LYS A 199 -18.89 7.36 11.50
C LYS A 199 -19.70 6.14 11.06
N LYS A 200 -19.33 5.49 9.94
CA LYS A 200 -20.01 4.28 9.45
C LYS A 200 -19.91 3.13 10.47
N VAL A 201 -18.72 2.90 11.03
CA VAL A 201 -18.51 1.85 12.05
C VAL A 201 -19.29 2.13 13.32
N GLN A 202 -19.28 3.36 13.81
CA GLN A 202 -20.04 3.77 15.01
C GLN A 202 -21.55 3.63 14.82
N ASN A 203 -22.08 4.00 13.65
CA ASN A 203 -23.50 3.88 13.36
C ASN A 203 -23.94 2.42 13.25
N ALA A 204 -23.12 1.55 12.64
CA ALA A 204 -23.40 0.11 12.58
C ALA A 204 -23.41 -0.56 13.97
N GLY A 205 -22.61 -0.07 14.92
CA GLY A 205 -22.63 -0.51 16.31
C GLY A 205 -23.89 -0.11 17.07
N LYS A 206 -24.52 1.03 16.73
CA LYS A 206 -25.76 1.52 17.38
C LYS A 206 -27.02 0.80 16.89
N THR A 207 -26.99 0.21 15.69
CA THR A 207 -28.16 -0.46 15.09
C THR A 207 -28.29 -1.94 15.47
N LYS A 208 -27.32 -2.53 16.18
CA LYS A 208 -27.53 -3.85 16.79
C LYS A 208 -28.28 -3.65 18.11
N PRO A 209 -29.55 -4.08 18.24
CA PRO A 209 -30.19 -4.09 19.55
C PRO A 209 -29.36 -4.96 20.48
N ASN A 210 -29.16 -4.49 21.71
CA ASN A 210 -28.65 -5.28 22.83
C ASN A 210 -29.66 -6.42 23.10
N ASN A 211 -29.63 -7.47 22.30
CA ASN A 211 -30.40 -8.68 22.56
C ASN A 211 -29.44 -9.81 22.91
N GLU A 212 -29.72 -10.37 24.10
CA GLU A 212 -29.31 -11.66 24.65
C GLU A 212 -28.06 -11.67 25.57
N LEU A 213 -28.34 -11.37 26.85
CA LEU A 213 -27.90 -12.21 27.98
C LEU A 213 -28.88 -13.38 28.14
#